data_AF-A0A920J6P7-F1
#
_entry.id   AF-A0A920J6P7-F1
#
_cell.length_a   1.000
_cell.length_b   1.000
_cell.length_c   1.000
_cell.angle_alpha   90.00
_cell.angle_beta   90.00
_cell.angle_gamma   90.00
#
_symmetry.space_group_name_H-M   'P 1'
#
loop_
_entity.id
_entity.type
_entity.pdbx_description
1 polymer ?
#
loop_
_entity_poly.entity_id
_entity_poly.type
_entity_poly.pdbx_seq_one_letter_code
_entity_poly.pdbx_strand_id
1 'polypeptide(L)' 'MQPNASLIFVPAPFCKGAILEAAEAGIKFIVCITEGVPTLDMLEVKKIVDGLGITLLALTVRVLSPLEKGKWENFAW' A
#
# COMPACT_ATOMS: atom_id res chain seq x y z
N MET A 1 -21.91 9.07 -1.67
CA MET A 1 -20.87 8.57 -0.74
C MET A 1 -19.69 8.15 -1.59
N GLN A 2 -18.50 8.71 -1.37
CA GLN A 2 -17.30 8.36 -2.15
C GLN A 2 -16.52 7.25 -1.43
N PRO A 3 -15.89 6.32 -2.17
CA PRO A 3 -15.05 5.29 -1.56
C PRO A 3 -13.87 5.95 -0.84
N ASN A 4 -13.63 5.55 0.40
CA ASN A 4 -12.55 6.06 1.26
C ASN A 4 -11.35 5.10 1.34
N ALA A 5 -11.54 3.84 0.94
CA ALA A 5 -10.56 2.77 1.03
C ALA A 5 -10.63 1.82 -0.17
N SER A 6 -9.51 1.17 -0.49
CA SER A 6 -9.39 0.12 -1.49
C SER A 6 -8.73 -1.12 -0.91
N LEU A 7 -9.20 -2.29 -1.32
CA LEU A 7 -8.71 -3.59 -0.86
C LEU A 7 -8.36 -4.45 -2.08
N ILE A 8 -7.10 -4.84 -2.18
CA ILE A 8 -6.51 -5.47 -3.37
C ILE A 8 -6.24 -6.94 -3.09
N PHE A 9 -6.86 -7.79 -3.90
CA PHE A 9 -6.79 -9.26 -3.87
C PHE A 9 -6.38 -9.86 -5.24
N VAL A 10 -5.73 -9.06 -6.08
CA VAL A 10 -5.31 -9.52 -7.41
C VAL A 10 -4.06 -10.41 -7.31
N PRO A 11 -3.79 -11.27 -8.32
CA PRO A 11 -2.52 -12.00 -8.38
C PRO A 11 -1.30 -11.08 -8.37
N ALA A 12 -0.17 -11.57 -7.82
CA ALA A 12 1.03 -10.79 -7.57
C ALA A 12 1.54 -9.93 -8.75
N PRO A 13 1.54 -10.42 -10.01
CA PRO A 13 1.99 -9.61 -11.17
C PRO A 13 1.14 -8.35 -11.41
N PHE A 14 -0.09 -8.30 -10.91
CA PHE A 14 -1.03 -7.21 -11.15
C PHE A 14 -1.13 -6.23 -9.98
N CYS A 15 -0.54 -6.54 -8.83
CA CYS A 15 -0.68 -5.74 -7.61
C CYS A 15 -0.19 -4.30 -7.78
N LYS A 16 0.93 -4.10 -8.47
CA LYS A 16 1.47 -2.77 -8.75
C LYS A 16 0.47 -1.89 -9.49
N GLY A 17 -0.10 -2.42 -10.58
CA GLY A 17 -1.12 -1.71 -11.36
C GLY A 17 -2.35 -1.38 -10.52
N ALA A 18 -2.86 -2.35 -9.77
CA ALA A 18 -4.04 -2.15 -8.93
C ALA A 18 -3.85 -1.09 -7.83
N ILE A 19 -2.66 -1.02 -7.21
CA ILE A 19 -2.38 -0.01 -6.18
C ILE A 19 -2.30 1.39 -6.82
N LEU A 20 -1.63 1.50 -7.96
CA LEU A 20 -1.49 2.79 -8.66
C LEU A 20 -2.83 3.29 -9.19
N GLU A 21 -3.66 2.40 -9.74
CA GLU A 21 -5.02 2.74 -10.17
C GLU A 21 -5.87 3.26 -9.01
N ALA A 22 -5.83 2.60 -7.85
CA ALA A 22 -6.53 3.06 -6.65
C ALA A 22 -5.99 4.43 -6.17
N ALA A 23 -4.69 4.66 -6.27
CA ALA A 23 -4.06 5.93 -5.93
C ALA A 23 -4.49 7.06 -6.88
N GLU A 24 -4.54 6.80 -8.18
CA GLU A 24 -5.01 7.74 -9.22
C GLU A 24 -6.50 8.05 -9.07
N ALA A 25 -7.30 7.08 -8.62
CA ALA A 25 -8.70 7.27 -8.28
C ALA A 25 -8.91 8.14 -7.01
N GLY A 26 -7.84 8.57 -6.35
CA GLY A 26 -7.88 9.46 -5.19
C GLY A 26 -8.12 8.75 -3.86
N ILE A 27 -8.03 7.41 -3.82
CA ILE A 27 -8.22 6.65 -2.59
C ILE A 27 -7.00 6.83 -1.68
N LYS A 28 -7.23 7.31 -0.45
CA LYS A 28 -6.17 7.63 0.53
C LYS A 28 -5.76 6.47 1.42
N PHE A 29 -6.54 5.39 1.45
CA PHE A 29 -6.23 4.20 2.24
C PHE A 29 -6.32 2.95 1.37
N ILE A 30 -5.20 2.28 1.14
CA ILE A 30 -5.12 1.11 0.26
C ILE A 30 -4.55 -0.07 1.06
N VAL A 31 -5.20 -1.22 0.98
CA VAL A 31 -4.76 -2.46 1.60
C VAL A 31 -4.48 -3.48 0.51
N CYS A 32 -3.27 -4.02 0.46
CA CYS A 32 -2.86 -5.09 -0.45
C CYS A 32 -2.48 -6.34 0.35
N ILE A 33 -3.30 -7.37 0.27
CA ILE A 33 -3.06 -8.60 1.04
C ILE A 33 -2.28 -9.66 0.24
N THR A 34 -2.05 -9.40 -1.05
CA THR A 34 -1.37 -10.34 -1.94
C THR A 34 0.07 -10.58 -1.51
N GLU A 35 0.44 -11.84 -1.41
CA GLU A 35 1.80 -12.31 -1.13
C GLU A 35 2.58 -12.56 -2.44
N GLY A 36 3.91 -12.50 -2.35
CA GLY A 36 4.79 -12.84 -3.47
C GLY A 36 4.92 -11.76 -4.54
N VAL A 37 4.51 -10.52 -4.25
CA VAL A 37 4.78 -9.38 -5.14
C VAL A 37 6.29 -9.13 -5.20
N PRO A 38 6.90 -8.92 -6.39
CA PRO A 38 8.31 -8.59 -6.48
C PRO A 38 8.67 -7.37 -5.61
N THR A 39 9.77 -7.48 -4.85
CA THR A 39 10.20 -6.42 -3.93
C THR A 39 10.41 -5.08 -4.64
N LEU A 40 10.96 -5.10 -5.86
CA LEU A 40 11.19 -3.89 -6.65
C LEU A 40 9.89 -3.17 -6.99
N ASP A 41 8.85 -3.91 -7.38
CA ASP A 41 7.53 -3.35 -7.67
C ASP A 41 6.92 -2.69 -6.42
N MET A 42 7.06 -3.33 -5.26
CA MET A 42 6.55 -2.76 -4.01
C MET A 42 7.32 -1.50 -3.57
N LEU A 43 8.64 -1.43 -3.81
CA LEU A 43 9.44 -0.24 -3.53
C LEU A 43 9.02 0.95 -4.41
N GLU A 44 8.81 0.71 -5.70
CA GLU A 44 8.35 1.74 -6.62
C GLU A 44 6.96 2.28 -6.24
N VAL A 45 6.03 1.36 -5.95
CA VAL A 45 4.68 1.72 -5.49
C VAL A 45 4.74 2.52 -4.21
N LYS A 46 5.53 2.09 -3.21
CA LYS A 46 5.67 2.79 -1.92
C LYS A 46 6.13 4.22 -2.11
N LYS A 47 7.12 4.45 -2.97
CA LYS A 47 7.63 5.80 -3.28
C LYS A 47 6.54 6.70 -3.86
N ILE A 48 5.72 6.17 -4.75
CA ILE A 48 4.63 6.93 -5.39
C ILE A 48 3.53 7.26 -4.38
N VAL A 49 3.02 6.26 -3.64
CA VAL A 49 1.93 6.47 -2.67
C VAL A 49 2.34 7.41 -1.54
N ASP A 50 3.60 7.35 -1.09
CA ASP A 50 4.14 8.28 -0.09
C ASP A 50 4.17 9.72 -0.60
N GLY A 51 4.60 9.92 -1.85
CA GLY A 51 4.56 11.23 -2.51
C GLY A 51 3.15 11.79 -2.66
N LEU A 52 2.14 10.93 -2.71
CA LEU A 52 0.71 11.30 -2.80
C LEU A 52 0.02 11.42 -1.43
N GLY A 53 0.74 11.16 -0.34
CA GLY A 53 0.20 11.14 1.03
C GLY A 53 -0.86 10.04 1.23
N ILE A 54 -0.71 8.91 0.55
CA ILE A 54 -1.62 7.76 0.63
C ILE A 54 -1.03 6.73 1.60
N THR A 55 -1.88 6.18 2.47
CA THR A 55 -1.49 5.08 3.36
C THR A 55 -1.69 3.75 2.64
N LEU A 56 -0.60 3.00 2.46
CA LEU A 56 -0.60 1.66 1.90
C LEU A 56 -0.23 0.63 2.97
N LEU A 57 -1.13 -0.32 3.25
CA LEU A 57 -0.90 -1.47 4.10
C LEU A 57 -0.68 -2.71 3.23
N ALA A 58 0.54 -3.27 3.24
CA ALA A 58 0.87 -4.42 2.39
C ALA A 58 1.62 -5.52 3.17
N LEU A 59 1.16 -6.77 3.06
CA LEU A 59 1.80 -7.93 3.72
C LEU A 59 3.18 -8.26 3.13
N THR A 60 3.35 -8.08 1.82
CA THR A 60 4.62 -8.39 1.13
C THR A 60 5.76 -7.48 1.61
N VAL A 61 5.48 -6.22 1.95
CA VAL A 61 6.50 -5.29 2.46
C VAL A 61 6.53 -5.41 3.98
N ARG A 62 7.07 -6.53 4.47
CA ARG A 62 7.43 -6.59 5.88
C ARG A 62 8.64 -5.69 6.11
N VAL A 63 8.32 -4.42 6.39
CA VAL A 63 9.14 -3.32 6.93
C VAL A 63 10.13 -2.67 5.96
N LEU A 64 9.79 -1.46 5.47
CA LEU A 64 10.65 -0.26 5.38
C LEU A 64 9.71 0.97 5.34
N SER A 65 9.69 1.86 6.34
CA SER A 65 10.80 2.72 6.77
C SER A 65 11.04 2.68 8.29
N PRO A 66 12.32 2.70 8.76
CA PRO A 66 12.67 2.96 10.16
C PRO A 66 12.03 4.22 10.76
N LEU A 67 11.56 5.16 9.92
CA LEU A 67 10.91 6.41 10.32
C LEU A 67 9.43 6.25 10.72
N GLU A 68 8.81 5.10 10.48
CA GLU A 68 7.39 4.87 10.79
C GLU A 68 7.15 3.98 12.01
N LYS A 69 8.21 3.47 12.67
CA LYS A 69 8.10 2.62 13.88
C LYS A 69 7.14 3.21 14.94
N GLY A 70 7.19 4.52 15.17
CA GLY A 70 6.33 5.20 16.15
C GLY A 70 4.86 5.39 15.76
N LYS A 71 4.48 5.20 14.49
CA LYS A 71 3.09 5.37 14.02
C LYS A 71 2.22 4.13 14.23
N TRP A 72 2.83 2.96 14.30
CA TRP A 72 2.12 1.68 14.44
C TRP A 72 1.85 1.29 15.90
N GLU A 73 2.48 1.98 16.86
CA GLU A 73 2.30 1.77 18.30
C GLU A 73 0.86 2.11 18.76
N ASN A 74 0.20 3.06 18.08
CA ASN A 74 -1.18 3.47 18.36
C ASN A 74 -2.24 2.65 17.60
N PHE A 75 -1.82 1.68 16.79
CA PHE A 75 -2.70 0.75 16.07
C PHE A 75 -2.53 -0.71 16.53
N ALA A 76 -1.70 -0.94 17.56
CA ALA A 76 -1.69 -2.17 18.31
C ALA A 76 -2.90 -2.18 19.26
N TRP A 77 -3.85 -3.07 18.98
CA TRP A 77 -4.81 -3.52 19.98
C TRP A 77 -4.10 -4.45 20.97
#